data_AF-A0A914TQC7-F1
#
_entry.id   AF-A0A914TQC7-F1
#
_cell.length_a   1.000
_cell.length_b   1.000
_cell.length_c   1.000
_cell.angle_alpha   90.00
_cell.angle_beta   90.00
_cell.angle_gamma   90.00
#
_symmetry.space_group_name_H-M   'P 1'
#
loop_
_entity.id
_entity.type
_entity.pdbx_description
1 polymer ?
#
loop_
_entity_poly.entity_id
_entity_poly.type
_entity_poly.pdbx_seq_one_letter_code
_entity_poly.pdbx_strand_id
1 'polypeptide(L)'
;MLSQDLLKNNLLDTALKYIENVLNSGKSILVHWPVFFSLKVLEFGVSRSVTIITAYLMKKHKWNPSEAILFIQINHPIASQINLLFVN
;
A
#
# COMPACT_ATOMS: atom_id res chain seq x y z
N MET A 1 8.28 7.35 -20.74
CA MET A 1 8.20 6.65 -19.45
C MET A 1 7.24 7.45 -18.57
N LEU A 2 6.05 6.92 -18.23
CA LEU A 2 5.15 7.59 -17.30
C LEU A 2 5.78 7.51 -15.91
N SER A 3 6.27 8.64 -15.40
CA SER A 3 6.74 8.74 -14.01
C SER A 3 5.52 8.67 -13.10
N GLN A 4 5.45 7.63 -12.28
CA GLN A 4 4.39 7.47 -11.28
C GLN A 4 4.81 8.17 -9.99
N ASP A 5 4.67 9.49 -10.00
CA ASP A 5 5.02 10.37 -8.89
C ASP A 5 3.84 10.46 -7.90
N LEU A 6 3.95 9.73 -6.79
CA LEU A 6 2.91 9.68 -5.74
C LEU A 6 2.71 11.03 -5.03
N LEU A 7 3.69 11.93 -5.10
CA LEU A 7 3.63 13.24 -4.45
C LEU A 7 3.00 14.30 -5.35
N LYS A 8 2.90 14.04 -6.66
CA LYS A 8 2.18 14.92 -7.59
C LYS A 8 0.67 14.82 -7.42
N ASN A 9 0.00 15.92 -7.72
CA ASN A 9 -1.46 16.00 -7.85
C ASN A 9 -2.25 15.47 -6.64
N ASN A 10 -1.68 15.52 -5.43
CA ASN A 10 -2.29 14.98 -4.21
C ASN A 10 -2.68 13.49 -4.32
N LEU A 11 -1.96 12.72 -5.16
CA LEU A 11 -2.25 11.30 -5.38
C LEU A 11 -2.13 10.49 -4.10
N LEU A 12 -1.09 10.73 -3.29
CA LEU A 12 -0.92 10.06 -2.00
C LEU A 12 -2.10 10.34 -1.06
N ASP A 13 -2.47 11.61 -0.84
CA ASP A 13 -3.59 11.95 0.06
C ASP A 13 -4.92 11.36 -0.42
N THR A 14 -5.15 11.38 -1.74
CA THR A 14 -6.34 10.77 -2.35
C THR A 14 -6.39 9.26 -2.11
N ALA A 15 -5.25 8.56 -2.29
CA ALA A 15 -5.16 7.13 -2.03
C ALA A 15 -5.41 6.80 -0.55
N LEU A 16 -4.84 7.59 0.38
CA LEU A 16 -5.05 7.39 1.81
C LEU A 16 -6.51 7.61 2.22
N LYS A 17 -7.17 8.66 1.69
CA LYS A 17 -8.60 8.90 1.91
C LYS A 17 -9.48 7.78 1.38
N TYR A 18 -9.13 7.22 0.22
CA TYR A 18 -9.85 6.09 -0.35
C TYR A 18 -9.76 4.85 0.55
N ILE A 19 -8.55 4.49 1.01
CA ILE A 19 -8.34 3.38 1.95
C ILE A 19 -9.16 3.59 3.23
N GLU A 20 -9.10 4.79 3.79
CA GLU A 20 -9.83 5.16 5.02
C GLU A 20 -11.35 5.03 4.85
N ASN A 21 -11.91 5.50 3.73
CA ASN A 21 -13.34 5.40 3.44
C ASN A 21 -13.81 3.94 3.30
N VAL A 22 -13.03 3.09 2.62
CA VAL A 22 -13.37 1.67 2.45
C VAL A 22 -13.36 0.95 3.81
N LEU A 23 -12.33 1.18 4.61
CA LEU A 23 -12.22 0.57 5.95
C LEU A 23 -13.33 1.06 6.89
N ASN A 24 -13.66 2.35 6.87
CA ASN A 24 -14.77 2.91 7.65
C ASN A 24 -16.14 2.35 7.24
N SER A 25 -16.27 1.85 5.99
CA SER A 25 -17.48 1.17 5.54
C SER A 25 -17.57 -0.30 5.98
N GLY A 26 -16.61 -0.78 6.78
CA GLY A 26 -16.53 -2.18 7.23
C GLY A 26 -16.10 -3.16 6.13
N LYS A 27 -15.52 -2.65 5.03
CA LYS A 27 -15.07 -3.45 3.90
C LYS A 27 -13.56 -3.60 3.91
N SER A 28 -13.07 -4.70 3.34
CA SER A 28 -11.64 -4.92 3.09
C SER A 28 -11.20 -4.30 1.77
N ILE A 29 -9.91 -3.98 1.67
CA ILE A 29 -9.31 -3.40 0.46
C ILE A 29 -8.03 -4.17 0.08
N LEU A 30 -7.88 -4.45 -1.21
CA LEU A 30 -6.66 -5.00 -1.80
C LEU A 30 -5.85 -3.86 -2.43
N VAL A 31 -4.72 -3.50 -1.83
CA VAL A 31 -3.82 -2.45 -2.38
C VAL A 31 -2.73 -3.11 -3.20
N HIS A 32 -2.95 -3.28 -4.51
CA HIS A 32 -1.98 -3.92 -5.40
C HIS A 32 -1.40 -2.95 -6.42
N TRP A 33 -0.27 -3.34 -7.01
CA TRP A 33 0.31 -2.63 -8.15
C TRP A 33 0.61 -3.64 -9.27
N PRO A 34 0.02 -3.47 -10.46
CA PRO A 34 0.43 -4.25 -11.62
C PRO A 34 1.79 -3.77 -12.13
N VAL A 35 2.72 -4.70 -12.39
CA VAL A 35 3.90 -4.43 -13.21
C VAL A 35 3.66 -5.04 -14.59
N PHE A 36 3.55 -4.18 -15.60
CA PHE A 36 3.54 -4.60 -17.00
C PHE A 36 4.98 -4.74 -17.50
N PHE A 37 5.47 -5.98 -17.58
CA PHE A 37 6.57 -6.31 -18.49
C PHE A 37 5.93 -6.90 -19.76
N SER A 38 6.42 -6.49 -20.94
CA SER A 38 5.96 -7.00 -22.25
C SER A 38 5.67 -8.50 -22.19
N LEU A 39 4.38 -8.86 -22.23
CA LEU A 39 3.83 -10.23 -22.22
C LEU A 39 3.63 -10.96 -20.87
N LYS A 40 3.80 -10.34 -19.70
CA LYS A 40 3.40 -10.96 -18.41
C LYS A 40 3.12 -9.92 -17.32
N VAL A 41 1.92 -9.97 -16.72
CA VAL A 41 1.62 -9.22 -15.50
C VAL A 41 2.33 -9.93 -14.34
N LEU A 42 3.40 -9.33 -13.82
CA LEU A 42 4.04 -9.80 -12.59
C LEU A 42 3.53 -8.92 -11.45
N GLU A 43 2.75 -9.52 -10.55
CA GLU A 43 2.22 -8.84 -9.36
C GLU A 43 3.27 -8.76 -8.26
N PHE A 44 4.35 -8.00 -8.49
CA PHE A 44 5.33 -7.72 -7.45
C PHE A 44 4.91 -6.50 -6.63
N GLY A 45 4.09 -6.76 -5.61
CA GLY A 45 3.67 -5.83 -4.57
C GLY A 45 4.75 -5.38 -3.60
N VAL A 46 6.01 -5.22 -4.04
CA VAL A 46 7.15 -5.15 -3.11
C VAL A 46 7.49 -3.72 -2.70
N SER A 47 7.20 -2.73 -3.55
CA SER A 47 7.63 -1.35 -3.34
C SER A 47 6.46 -0.39 -3.15
N ARG A 48 5.68 -0.08 -4.21
CA ARG A 48 4.70 1.02 -4.11
C ARG A 48 3.49 0.70 -3.24
N SER A 49 2.99 -0.53 -3.27
CA SER A 49 1.91 -0.95 -2.38
C SER A 49 2.35 -0.86 -0.93
N VAL A 50 3.54 -1.37 -0.60
CA VAL A 50 4.15 -1.24 0.73
C VAL A 50 4.29 0.23 1.11
N THR A 51 4.77 1.11 0.21
CA THR A 51 4.86 2.55 0.47
C THR A 51 3.51 3.18 0.82
N ILE A 52 2.45 2.87 0.08
CA ILE A 52 1.09 3.40 0.35
C ILE A 52 0.59 2.90 1.71
N ILE A 53 0.83 1.63 2.01
CA ILE A 53 0.45 0.99 3.27
C ILE A 53 1.19 1.61 4.44
N THR A 54 2.51 1.76 4.34
CA THR A 54 3.34 2.39 5.37
C THR A 54 2.85 3.80 5.63
N ALA A 55 2.60 4.59 4.56
CA ALA A 55 2.05 5.93 4.69
C ALA A 55 0.66 5.95 5.38
N TYR A 56 -0.20 4.97 5.09
CA TYR A 56 -1.49 4.82 5.76
C TYR A 56 -1.35 4.51 7.25
N LEU A 57 -0.49 3.55 7.62
CA LEU A 57 -0.24 3.17 9.01
C LEU A 57 0.36 4.34 9.80
N MET A 58 1.31 5.06 9.22
CA MET A 58 1.86 6.28 9.79
C MET A 58 0.77 7.33 10.02
N LYS A 59 -0.12 7.57 9.05
CA LYS A 59 -1.24 8.53 9.20
C LYS A 59 -2.23 8.09 10.29
N LYS A 60 -2.65 6.81 10.27
CA LYS A 60 -3.69 6.27 11.16
C LYS A 60 -3.23 6.20 12.62
N HIS A 61 -2.02 5.70 12.84
CA HIS A 61 -1.51 5.42 14.19
C HIS A 61 -0.50 6.46 14.68
N LYS A 62 -0.19 7.48 13.87
CA LYS A 62 0.88 8.46 14.13
C LYS A 62 2.24 7.81 14.37
N TRP A 63 2.46 6.65 13.75
CA TRP A 63 3.71 5.91 13.83
C TRP A 63 4.82 6.57 13.01
N ASN A 64 6.05 6.35 13.46
CA ASN A 64 7.22 6.63 12.64
C ASN A 64 7.39 5.55 11.54
N PRO A 65 8.20 5.79 10.49
CA PRO A 65 8.37 4.83 9.40
C PRO A 65 8.84 3.44 9.86
N SER A 66 9.73 3.37 10.86
CA SER A 66 10.30 2.12 11.37
C SER A 66 9.24 1.23 12.03
N GLU A 67 8.36 1.83 12.84
CA GLU A 67 7.24 1.13 13.48
C GLU A 67 6.27 0.55 12.44
N ALA A 68 5.91 1.34 11.43
CA ALA A 68 5.02 0.91 10.36
C ALA A 68 5.64 -0.20 9.50
N ILE A 69 6.94 -0.10 9.18
CA ILE A 69 7.66 -1.15 8.43
C ILE A 69 7.75 -2.43 9.25
N LEU A 70 8.09 -2.33 10.54
CA LEU A 70 8.19 -3.48 11.44
C LEU A 70 6.83 -4.19 11.54
N PHE A 71 5.74 -3.44 11.66
CA PHE A 71 4.39 -4.00 11.65
C PHE A 71 4.11 -4.80 10.37
N ILE A 72 4.45 -4.25 9.20
CA ILE A 72 4.27 -4.95 7.91
C ILE A 72 5.13 -6.22 7.87
N GLN A 73 6.39 -6.15 8.29
CA GLN A 73 7.31 -7.29 8.28
C GLN A 73 6.86 -8.43 9.20
N ILE A 74 6.34 -8.11 10.39
CA ILE A 74 5.81 -9.10 11.34
C ILE A 74 4.58 -9.80 10.76
N ASN A 75 3.68 -9.04 10.14
CA ASN A 75 2.44 -9.60 9.59
C ASN A 75 2.65 -10.25 8.20
N HIS A 76 3.73 -9.91 7.50
CA HIS A 76 4.05 -10.42 6.15
C HIS A 76 5.58 -10.60 5.96
N PRO A 77 6.18 -11.68 6.49
CA PRO A 77 7.62 -11.91 6.43
C PRO A 77 8.16 -12.17 5.02
N ILE A 78 7.29 -12.40 4.03
CA ILE A 78 7.68 -12.59 2.63
C ILE A 78 6.82 -11.69 1.76
N ALA A 79 7.39 -10.56 1.31
CA ALA A 79 6.81 -9.69 0.30
C ALA A 79 6.80 -10.34 -1.11
N SER A 80 6.57 -11.65 -1.22
CA SER A 80 6.53 -12.38 -2.51
C SER A 80 5.13 -12.79 -2.96
N GLN A 81 4.11 -12.70 -2.11
CA GLN A 81 2.73 -12.97 -2.52
C GLN A 81 1.77 -11.95 -1.91
N ILE A 82 1.26 -11.09 -2.81
CA ILE A 82 -0.07 -10.48 -2.80
C ILE A 82 -0.37 -9.61 -1.57
N ASN A 83 -0.42 -8.29 -1.80
CA ASN A 83 -0.79 -7.25 -0.83
C ASN A 83 -2.24 -7.37 -0.34
N LEU A 84 -2.53 -8.35 0.49
CA LEU A 84 -3.79 -8.45 1.22
C LEU A 84 -3.58 -7.82 2.59
N LEU A 85 -3.92 -6.54 2.73
CA LEU A 85 -4.16 -5.97 4.05
C LEU A 85 -5.61 -6.14 4.44
N PHE A 86 -5.86 -7.16 5.24
CA PHE A 86 -7.02 -7.17 6.12
C PHE A 86 -6.65 -6.38 7.37
N VAL A 87 -6.97 -5.08 7.37
CA VAL A 87 -6.93 -4.29 8.61
C VAL A 87 -8.33 -4.34 9.21
N ASN A 88 -8.61 -5.34 10.05
CA ASN A 88 -9.69 -5.28 11.04
C ASN A 88 -9.13 -4.62 12.31
#